data_AF-A0A7R8CVG7-F1
#
_entry.id   AF-A0A7R8CVG7-F1
#
_cell.length_a   1.000
_cell.length_b   1.000
_cell.length_c   1.000
_cell.angle_alpha   90.00
_cell.angle_beta   90.00
_cell.angle_gamma   90.00
#
_symmetry.space_group_name_H-M   'P 1'
#
loop_
_entity.id
_entity.type
_entity.pdbx_description
1 polymer ?
#
loop_
_entity_poly.entity_id
_entity_poly.type
_entity_poly.pdbx_seq_one_letter_code
_entity_poly.pdbx_strand_id
1 'polypeptide(L)'
;MKNVISSVPIESEGAINESIDPNVLKLFKNESDEYVLVFMCSDLTSIPHKIGFYKLTPDRFSFTPVITSPDAAVELNGHTVGLNLSKDRRYLYVSLRSWPENSLVSAFELPAISSEIETKVIDMKTLTLVEDLTFFGHKAFTPSHQAYYLYLDTSESFITSGSENSKGIIWERSSGIKLSELKHDACVNSVAFYPNDEERCISISDDGTIKVWESLNRYKTFVTASSKTTNSHNAGVGIADITGPAAEIGMMGYAALEQITNGIHMRQFSPDVGMMGHLVKREVINRLENEFGDLYTQTNVVLSGTHTHSGPAGYFQYLLFDISCLGFIQQTYEAIVSGVVESIRRAHKNIKPSNIYYTEGKLYDSNINRSPTSYEANPEEEKLEYEDGNTDKIFSQLHIISTQDNGEEKLAGVLNWFAVHPTSMPNSNQLISGDNKGYASYLFEKKINGESIMPGKGDFVAAFASTNHGDVSPNLDGPKCIDTGEKCDLYHSTCNGRVQNCIASGPGKKSI
;
A
#
# COMPACT_ATOMS: atom_id res chain seq x y z
N MET A 1 0.14 24.46 28.18
CA MET A 1 0.13 25.81 27.56
C MET A 1 -1.14 25.95 26.75
N LYS A 2 -1.93 26.99 27.00
CA LYS A 2 -3.31 27.02 26.52
C LYS A 2 -3.59 27.95 25.36
N ASN A 3 -2.65 28.75 24.82
CA ASN A 3 -2.86 29.55 23.61
C ASN A 3 -1.50 30.06 23.05
N VAL A 4 -1.32 30.03 21.72
CA VAL A 4 -0.17 30.58 20.98
C VAL A 4 -0.70 31.70 20.08
N ILE A 5 0.02 32.83 20.02
CA ILE A 5 -0.37 34.02 19.26
C ILE A 5 0.59 34.12 18.06
N SER A 6 0.04 34.49 16.90
CA SER A 6 0.69 34.49 15.59
C SER A 6 2.01 35.26 15.51
N SER A 7 2.83 34.89 14.53
CA SER A 7 4.14 35.44 14.19
C SER A 7 4.11 36.94 13.85
N VAL A 8 5.02 37.70 14.44
CA VAL A 8 5.43 39.03 13.99
C VAL A 8 6.85 38.89 13.42
N PRO A 9 7.15 39.30 12.18
CA PRO A 9 8.52 39.38 11.69
C PRO A 9 9.23 40.54 12.40
N ILE A 10 10.43 40.31 12.94
CA ILE A 10 11.20 41.32 13.68
C ILE A 10 12.53 41.52 12.98
N GLU A 11 12.80 42.76 12.55
CA GLU A 11 14.06 43.14 11.92
C GLU A 11 15.15 43.39 12.98
N SER A 12 16.27 42.65 12.86
CA SER A 12 17.59 42.88 13.49
C SER A 12 17.82 42.54 14.98
N GLU A 13 19.05 42.08 15.28
CA GLU A 13 19.59 41.64 16.58
C GLU A 13 19.81 42.77 17.62
N GLY A 14 18.94 43.78 17.66
CA GLY A 14 18.91 44.79 18.72
C GLY A 14 17.87 44.43 19.79
N ALA A 15 18.09 44.85 21.04
CA ALA A 15 17.10 44.70 22.11
C ALA A 15 15.73 45.25 21.66
N ILE A 16 14.72 44.38 21.61
CA ILE A 16 13.40 44.68 21.07
C ILE A 16 12.64 45.53 22.09
N ASN A 17 12.48 46.82 21.79
CA ASN A 17 11.67 47.72 22.59
C ASN A 17 10.34 48.00 21.87
N GLU A 18 9.69 46.94 21.39
CA GLU A 18 8.37 47.02 20.77
C GLU A 18 7.27 46.66 21.77
N SER A 19 6.24 47.49 21.84
CA SER A 19 5.05 47.25 22.66
C SER A 19 4.21 46.15 22.02
N ILE A 20 3.98 45.05 22.73
CA ILE A 20 3.04 43.99 22.34
C ILE A 20 1.66 44.60 22.05
N ASP A 21 1.00 44.16 20.96
CA ASP A 21 -0.35 44.60 20.57
C ASP A 21 -1.30 44.54 21.79
N PRO A 22 -1.97 45.64 22.17
CA PRO A 22 -2.90 45.67 23.30
C PRO A 22 -4.02 44.61 23.23
N ASN A 23 -4.35 44.08 22.05
CA ASN A 23 -5.32 43.00 21.89
C ASN A 23 -4.78 41.63 22.32
N VAL A 24 -3.46 41.43 22.29
CA VAL A 24 -2.81 40.22 22.83
C VAL A 24 -2.96 40.16 24.34
N LEU A 25 -2.86 41.30 25.02
CA LEU A 25 -3.07 41.41 26.46
C LEU A 25 -4.51 41.11 26.89
N LYS A 26 -5.49 41.26 26.00
CA LYS A 26 -6.90 40.88 26.27
C LYS A 26 -7.15 39.37 26.22
N LEU A 27 -6.18 38.58 25.74
CA LEU A 27 -6.32 37.12 25.66
C LEU A 27 -6.10 36.44 27.02
N PHE A 28 -5.38 37.06 27.96
CA PHE A 28 -5.25 36.55 29.32
C PHE A 28 -6.62 36.57 30.02
N LYS A 29 -7.23 35.39 30.21
CA LYS A 29 -8.53 35.26 30.88
C LYS A 29 -8.37 35.01 32.38
N ASN A 30 -7.27 34.37 32.81
CA ASN A 30 -6.94 34.07 34.20
C ASN A 30 -5.45 34.35 34.52
N GLU A 31 -5.11 34.56 35.80
CA GLU A 31 -3.74 34.80 36.28
C GLU A 31 -2.77 33.60 36.09
N SER A 32 -3.30 32.42 35.74
CA SER A 32 -2.53 31.18 35.53
C SER A 32 -2.31 30.79 34.06
N ASP A 33 -2.75 31.62 33.12
CA ASP A 33 -2.59 31.32 31.69
C ASP A 33 -1.19 31.70 31.21
N GLU A 34 -0.34 30.69 30.96
CA GLU A 34 0.93 30.85 30.24
C GLU A 34 0.69 30.83 28.72
N TYR A 35 1.06 31.93 28.06
CA TYR A 35 1.11 32.04 26.60
C TYR A 35 2.55 31.93 26.12
N VAL A 36 2.76 31.32 24.96
CA VAL A 36 4.08 31.29 24.31
C VAL A 36 4.01 32.04 22.98
N LEU A 37 4.78 33.11 22.86
CA LEU A 37 4.97 33.82 21.58
C LEU A 37 6.09 33.11 20.81
N VAL A 38 5.84 32.79 19.55
CA VAL A 38 6.78 32.11 18.65
C VAL A 38 7.14 33.07 17.54
N PHE A 39 8.44 33.32 17.35
CA PHE A 39 8.94 34.20 16.29
C PHE A 39 10.18 33.59 15.66
N MET A 40 10.39 33.90 14.37
CA MET A 40 11.63 33.56 13.68
C MET A 40 12.60 34.74 13.83
N CYS A 41 13.81 34.48 14.31
CA CYS A 41 14.76 35.53 14.66
C CYS A 41 15.51 36.15 13.46
N SER A 42 15.25 35.73 12.21
CA SER A 42 15.88 36.30 11.03
C SER A 42 15.01 36.18 9.78
N ASP A 43 14.98 37.24 8.98
CA ASP A 43 14.43 37.35 7.63
C ASP A 43 15.53 37.19 6.54
N LEU A 44 16.80 37.15 6.96
CA LEU A 44 17.95 37.02 6.09
C LEU A 44 18.29 35.54 5.87
N THR A 45 18.27 35.12 4.61
CA THR A 45 18.62 33.75 4.17
C THR A 45 20.08 33.37 4.43
N SER A 46 20.91 34.30 4.90
CA SER A 46 22.31 34.13 5.27
C SER A 46 22.54 33.88 6.77
N ILE A 47 21.50 33.72 7.60
CA ILE A 47 21.60 33.45 9.05
C ILE A 47 20.74 32.23 9.39
N PRO A 48 21.19 31.26 10.23
CA PRO A 48 20.35 30.14 10.62
C PRO A 48 19.03 30.62 11.21
N HIS A 49 17.92 30.08 10.73
CA HIS A 49 16.62 30.44 11.31
C HIS A 49 16.54 29.91 12.73
N LYS A 50 16.34 30.82 13.68
CA LYS A 50 16.11 30.47 15.08
C LYS A 50 14.65 30.69 15.41
N ILE A 51 14.03 29.72 16.09
CA ILE A 51 12.69 29.89 16.65
C ILE A 51 12.85 30.21 18.13
N GLY A 52 12.46 31.43 18.50
CA GLY A 52 12.43 31.85 19.89
C GLY A 52 11.03 31.67 20.49
N PHE A 53 11.01 31.29 21.76
CA PHE A 53 9.81 31.10 22.57
C PHE A 53 9.85 32.07 23.76
N TYR A 54 8.84 32.93 23.87
CA TYR A 54 8.65 33.80 25.03
C TYR A 54 7.45 33.36 25.84
N LYS A 55 7.63 33.06 27.12
CA LYS A 55 6.56 32.83 28.08
C LYS A 55 6.05 34.17 28.57
N LEU A 56 4.83 34.49 28.17
CA LEU A 56 4.15 35.67 28.70
C LEU A 56 3.43 35.25 29.99
N THR A 57 3.89 35.81 31.12
CA THR A 57 3.19 35.75 32.40
C THR A 57 2.50 37.09 32.66
N PRO A 58 1.26 37.09 33.19
CA PRO A 58 0.61 38.34 33.56
C PRO A 58 1.28 38.94 34.80
N ASP A 59 2.13 39.96 34.62
CA ASP A 59 2.70 40.70 35.75
C ASP A 59 1.78 41.87 36.15
N ARG A 60 1.57 42.06 37.46
CA ARG A 60 0.55 42.97 38.03
C ARG A 60 0.92 44.47 37.94
N PHE A 61 2.10 44.83 37.43
CA PHE A 61 2.62 46.20 37.54
C PHE A 61 3.18 46.85 36.27
N SER A 62 3.14 46.18 35.10
CA SER A 62 3.58 46.78 33.84
C SER A 62 2.58 46.52 32.71
N PHE A 63 1.98 47.58 32.16
CA PHE A 63 1.05 47.51 31.03
C PHE A 63 1.74 47.34 29.67
N THR A 64 3.06 47.18 29.62
CA THR A 64 3.79 46.91 28.37
C THR A 64 4.90 45.89 28.64
N PRO A 65 4.74 44.62 28.23
CA PRO A 65 5.82 43.67 28.29
C PRO A 65 6.93 44.08 27.30
N VAL A 66 8.14 44.25 27.80
CA VAL A 66 9.34 44.57 26.99
C VAL A 66 10.05 43.25 26.67
N ILE A 67 10.26 42.98 25.39
CA ILE A 67 10.82 41.72 24.90
C ILE A 67 12.35 41.85 24.81
N THR A 68 13.11 41.36 25.79
CA THR A 68 14.57 41.50 25.78
C THR A 68 15.31 40.30 25.18
N SER A 69 14.93 39.06 25.53
CA SER A 69 15.56 37.81 25.04
C SER A 69 14.66 36.58 25.25
N PRO A 70 14.62 35.59 24.33
CA PRO A 70 13.69 34.47 24.42
C PRO A 70 13.98 33.54 25.62
N ASP A 71 12.92 33.01 26.24
CA ASP A 71 13.02 32.08 27.38
C ASP A 71 13.57 30.71 26.97
N ALA A 72 13.27 30.30 25.74
CA ALA A 72 13.90 29.17 25.09
C ALA A 72 14.06 29.49 23.61
N ALA A 73 15.08 28.94 22.96
CA ALA A 73 15.25 29.10 21.53
C ALA A 73 15.80 27.82 20.92
N VAL A 74 15.23 27.43 19.79
CA VAL A 74 15.65 26.28 19.01
C VAL A 74 16.29 26.79 17.73
N GLU A 75 17.56 26.48 17.56
CA GLU A 75 18.31 26.80 16.34
C GLU A 75 18.01 25.73 15.28
N LEU A 76 17.64 26.18 14.09
CA LEU A 76 17.37 25.31 12.95
C LEU A 76 18.47 25.56 11.92
N ASN A 77 19.17 24.49 11.55
CA ASN A 77 20.27 24.53 10.59
C ASN A 77 19.75 24.61 9.14
N GLY A 78 19.01 25.66 8.80
CA GLY A 78 18.45 25.84 7.47
C GLY A 78 17.40 26.93 7.36
N HIS A 79 16.81 27.02 6.17
CA HIS A 79 15.77 27.99 5.86
C HIS A 79 14.39 27.41 6.19
N THR A 80 13.65 28.04 7.10
CA THR A 80 12.28 27.64 7.44
C THR A 80 11.31 28.09 6.36
N VAL A 81 10.61 27.13 5.76
CA VAL A 81 9.65 27.35 4.68
C VAL A 81 8.20 27.16 5.13
N GLY A 82 7.95 26.56 6.29
CA GLY A 82 6.58 26.36 6.78
C GLY A 82 6.53 26.15 8.27
N LEU A 83 5.46 26.65 8.90
CA LEU A 83 5.20 26.53 10.34
C LEU A 83 3.73 26.19 10.55
N ASN A 84 3.46 25.16 11.35
CA ASN A 84 2.09 24.83 11.75
C ASN A 84 2.07 24.27 13.18
N LEU A 85 1.10 24.72 13.97
CA LEU A 85 0.87 24.21 15.31
C LEU A 85 -0.18 23.11 15.28
N SER A 86 0.12 21.97 15.89
CA SER A 86 -0.87 20.92 16.12
C SER A 86 -2.16 21.43 16.75
N LYS A 87 -3.29 20.81 16.40
CA LYS A 87 -4.61 21.17 16.96
C LYS A 87 -4.67 21.10 18.49
N ASP A 88 -3.98 20.12 19.10
CA ASP A 88 -3.84 19.97 20.55
C ASP A 88 -2.79 20.91 21.17
N ARG A 89 -2.08 21.67 20.34
CA ARG A 89 -1.04 22.65 20.70
C ARG A 89 0.15 22.02 21.41
N ARG A 90 0.33 20.71 21.27
CA ARG A 90 1.44 19.98 21.88
C ARG A 90 2.74 20.14 21.10
N TYR A 91 2.63 20.09 19.78
CA TYR A 91 3.76 20.08 18.86
C TYR A 91 3.69 21.24 17.86
N LEU A 92 4.83 21.87 17.63
CA LEU A 92 5.06 22.82 16.54
C LEU A 92 5.83 22.12 15.44
N TYR A 93 5.25 22.06 14.24
CA TYR A 93 5.86 21.50 13.05
C TYR A 93 6.55 22.61 12.27
N VAL A 94 7.80 22.34 11.92
CA VAL A 94 8.66 23.29 11.24
C VAL A 94 9.24 22.63 10.01
N SER A 95 8.85 23.10 8.82
CA SER A 95 9.43 22.64 7.56
C SER A 95 10.66 23.47 7.25
N LEU A 96 11.79 22.80 7.07
CA LEU A 96 13.09 23.41 6.83
C LEU A 96 13.73 22.85 5.56
N ARG A 97 14.54 23.69 4.94
CA ARG A 97 15.52 23.29 3.93
C ARG A 97 16.90 23.44 4.54
N SER A 98 17.46 22.30 4.94
CA SER A 98 18.72 22.23 5.66
C SER A 98 19.88 22.78 4.82
N TRP A 99 20.86 23.40 5.47
CA TRP A 99 22.13 23.72 4.85
C TRP A 99 23.06 22.50 4.84
N PRO A 100 23.85 22.28 3.78
CA PRO A 100 24.86 21.23 3.75
C PRO A 100 25.84 21.35 4.93
N GLU A 101 26.31 20.21 5.43
CA GLU A 101 27.33 20.17 6.48
C GLU A 101 28.58 20.97 6.07
N ASN A 102 29.04 21.86 6.95
CA ASN A 102 30.17 22.78 6.76
C ASN A 102 29.93 24.00 5.85
N SER A 103 28.67 24.40 5.62
CA SER A 103 28.36 25.66 4.91
C SER A 103 28.91 26.87 5.68
N LEU A 104 29.71 27.71 5.01
CA LEU A 104 30.23 28.96 5.58
C LEU A 104 29.14 30.03 5.56
N VAL A 105 28.64 30.39 6.73
CA VAL A 105 27.66 31.46 6.92
C VAL A 105 28.39 32.81 6.77
N SER A 106 28.12 33.56 5.70
CA SER A 106 28.72 34.87 5.42
C SER A 106 27.63 35.89 5.08
N ALA A 107 27.78 37.13 5.55
CA ALA A 107 26.84 38.21 5.24
C ALA A 107 26.78 38.59 3.75
N PHE A 108 27.71 38.09 2.94
CA PHE A 108 27.87 38.46 1.53
C PHE A 108 27.58 37.31 0.54
N GLU A 109 27.55 36.05 0.99
CA GLU A 109 27.30 34.88 0.15
C GLU A 109 26.24 33.97 0.78
N LEU A 110 25.18 33.69 0.03
CA LEU A 110 24.09 32.83 0.46
C LEU A 110 24.55 31.37 0.47
N PRO A 111 24.35 30.63 1.58
CA PRO A 111 24.68 29.21 1.63
C PRO A 111 23.80 28.44 0.63
N ALA A 112 24.35 27.35 0.09
CA ALA A 112 23.55 26.40 -0.67
C ALA A 112 22.47 25.80 0.24
N ILE A 113 21.27 25.60 -0.30
CA ILE A 113 20.14 25.02 0.45
C ILE A 113 19.76 23.66 -0.13
N SER A 114 19.39 22.72 0.74
CA SER A 114 18.96 21.39 0.30
C SER A 114 17.74 21.48 -0.62
N SER A 115 17.70 20.61 -1.63
CA SER A 115 16.48 20.42 -2.43
C SER A 115 15.44 19.59 -1.67
N GLU A 116 15.84 18.84 -0.65
CA GLU A 116 14.91 18.09 0.19
C GLU A 116 14.39 18.96 1.33
N ILE A 117 13.11 18.81 1.63
CA ILE A 117 12.44 19.49 2.73
C ILE A 117 12.25 18.48 3.86
N GLU A 118 12.71 18.85 5.05
CA GLU A 118 12.52 18.10 6.28
C GLU A 118 11.49 18.83 7.13
N THR A 119 10.49 18.14 7.67
CA THR A 119 9.62 18.71 8.70
C THR A 119 10.07 18.19 10.06
N LYS A 120 10.55 19.08 10.91
CA LYS A 120 10.97 18.80 12.29
C LYS A 120 9.88 19.15 13.28
N VAL A 121 9.93 18.52 14.45
CA VAL A 121 8.93 18.68 15.50
C VAL A 121 9.56 19.30 16.74
N ILE A 122 8.97 20.37 17.25
CA ILE A 122 9.32 20.97 18.53
C ILE A 122 8.19 20.68 19.52
N ASP A 123 8.55 20.12 20.68
CA ASP A 123 7.60 19.90 21.77
C ASP A 123 7.38 21.20 22.53
N MET A 124 6.13 21.69 22.53
CA MET A 124 5.78 22.97 23.14
C MET A 124 5.84 22.94 24.68
N LYS A 125 5.85 21.77 25.33
CA LYS A 125 6.01 21.69 26.79
C LYS A 125 7.46 21.82 27.22
N THR A 126 8.37 21.21 26.49
CA THR A 126 9.81 21.25 26.82
C THR A 126 10.54 22.37 26.09
N LEU A 127 9.96 22.89 25.00
CA LEU A 127 10.56 23.87 24.09
C LEU A 127 11.85 23.36 23.45
N THR A 128 11.88 22.07 23.14
CA THR A 128 13.04 21.36 22.55
C THR A 128 12.64 20.58 21.31
N LEU A 129 13.61 20.30 20.44
CA LEU A 129 13.42 19.43 19.28
C LEU A 129 13.11 17.99 19.73
N VAL A 130 12.24 17.30 18.99
CA VAL A 130 12.03 15.86 19.09
C VAL A 130 12.95 15.19 18.06
N GLU A 131 14.10 14.69 18.49
CA GLU A 131 15.16 14.20 17.59
C GLU A 131 14.73 12.99 16.74
N ASP A 132 13.91 12.09 17.30
CA ASP A 132 13.50 10.84 16.65
C ASP A 132 12.31 11.00 15.67
N LEU A 133 11.80 12.22 15.45
CA LEU A 133 10.61 12.45 14.65
C LEU A 133 10.83 13.56 13.61
N THR A 134 11.15 13.13 12.38
CA THR A 134 11.31 14.00 11.21
C THR A 134 10.53 13.44 10.02
N PHE A 135 9.82 14.29 9.29
CA PHE A 135 9.06 13.90 8.11
C PHE A 135 9.81 14.27 6.83
N PHE A 136 9.88 13.32 5.91
CA PHE A 136 10.59 13.45 4.63
C PHE A 136 9.66 13.17 3.45
N GLY A 137 10.10 13.58 2.25
CA GLY A 137 9.49 13.19 0.97
C GLY A 137 9.20 14.34 0.02
N HIS A 138 9.18 15.58 0.52
CA HIS A 138 9.01 16.76 -0.31
C HIS A 138 10.33 17.26 -0.89
N LYS A 139 10.24 17.89 -2.07
CA LYS A 139 11.38 18.52 -2.74
C LYS A 139 11.01 19.93 -3.19
N ALA A 140 11.95 20.85 -3.03
CA ALA A 140 11.85 22.22 -3.51
C ALA A 140 12.95 22.50 -4.53
N PHE A 141 12.58 23.26 -5.54
CA PHE A 141 13.42 23.70 -6.65
C PHE A 141 13.69 25.21 -6.60
N THR A 142 12.88 25.96 -5.83
CA THR A 142 13.08 27.39 -5.63
C THR A 142 14.50 27.68 -5.07
N PRO A 143 15.27 28.61 -5.64
CA PRO A 143 16.62 28.92 -5.20
C PRO A 143 16.65 29.75 -3.90
N SER A 144 17.80 29.85 -3.24
CA SER A 144 17.97 30.51 -1.93
C SER A 144 17.72 32.02 -1.88
N HIS A 145 17.61 32.67 -3.03
CA HIS A 145 17.29 34.11 -3.14
C HIS A 145 15.79 34.38 -3.38
N GLN A 146 14.95 33.34 -3.35
CA GLN A 146 13.50 33.44 -3.50
C GLN A 146 12.79 32.78 -2.31
N ALA A 147 11.64 33.32 -1.95
CA ALA A 147 10.81 32.80 -0.87
C ALA A 147 9.83 31.77 -1.40
N TYR A 148 9.78 30.62 -0.73
CA TYR A 148 8.80 29.56 -0.96
C TYR A 148 8.19 29.17 0.37
N TYR A 149 6.86 29.13 0.43
CA TYR A 149 6.13 28.82 1.66
C TYR A 149 5.33 27.53 1.51
N LEU A 150 5.39 26.72 2.56
CA LEU A 150 4.62 25.50 2.71
C LEU A 150 3.56 25.70 3.76
N TYR A 151 2.31 25.53 3.34
CA TYR A 151 1.17 25.51 4.23
C TYR A 151 0.84 24.06 4.59
N LEU A 152 1.27 23.66 5.78
CA LEU A 152 0.97 22.37 6.37
C LEU A 152 -0.35 22.44 7.14
N ASP A 153 -0.99 21.29 7.32
CA ASP A 153 -2.10 21.14 8.25
C ASP A 153 -1.99 19.83 9.04
N THR A 154 -2.64 19.78 10.20
CA THR A 154 -2.57 18.67 11.13
C THR A 154 -3.95 18.21 11.58
N SER A 155 -4.09 16.90 11.75
CA SER A 155 -5.23 16.26 12.39
C SER A 155 -4.78 15.58 13.70
N GLU A 156 -5.65 14.79 14.33
CA GLU A 156 -5.29 14.10 15.56
C GLU A 156 -4.20 13.06 15.27
N SER A 157 -4.39 12.31 14.19
CA SER A 157 -3.55 11.17 13.80
C SER A 157 -2.56 11.45 12.66
N PHE A 158 -2.80 12.48 11.84
CA PHE A 158 -2.04 12.71 10.60
C PHE A 158 -1.51 14.14 10.46
N ILE A 159 -0.48 14.27 9.63
CA ILE A 159 0.04 15.55 9.14
C ILE A 159 0.02 15.53 7.62
N THR A 160 -0.26 16.68 7.00
CA THR A 160 -0.24 16.84 5.54
C THR A 160 0.48 18.12 5.13
N SER A 161 1.19 18.07 4.01
CA SER A 161 1.84 19.24 3.39
C SER A 161 1.78 19.13 1.86
N GLY A 162 1.79 20.29 1.18
CA GLY A 162 2.04 20.42 -0.25
C GLY A 162 3.52 20.59 -0.58
N SER A 163 3.90 20.57 -1.86
CA SER A 163 5.28 20.82 -2.34
C SER A 163 5.35 21.15 -3.84
N GLU A 164 6.44 21.79 -4.25
CA GLU A 164 6.78 22.10 -5.66
C GLU A 164 7.01 20.86 -6.53
N ASN A 165 7.24 19.70 -5.92
CA ASN A 165 7.40 18.43 -6.64
C ASN A 165 6.07 17.83 -7.16
N SER A 166 5.02 18.65 -7.23
CA SER A 166 3.66 18.30 -7.68
C SER A 166 2.98 17.24 -6.84
N LYS A 167 3.37 17.14 -5.56
CA LYS A 167 2.80 16.17 -4.61
C LYS A 167 2.45 16.85 -3.29
N GLY A 168 1.24 16.60 -2.81
CA GLY A 168 0.97 16.63 -1.38
C GLY A 168 1.37 15.30 -0.74
N ILE A 169 1.71 15.29 0.55
CA ILE A 169 2.06 14.06 1.27
C ILE A 169 1.27 14.02 2.57
N ILE A 170 0.76 12.84 2.92
CA ILE A 170 0.16 12.54 4.22
C ILE A 170 1.10 11.61 4.99
N TRP A 171 1.39 11.97 6.24
CA TRP A 171 2.17 11.12 7.15
C TRP A 171 1.38 10.77 8.41
N GLU A 172 1.74 9.66 9.03
CA GLU A 172 1.32 9.30 10.38
C GLU A 172 2.06 10.16 11.41
N ARG A 173 1.31 10.84 12.28
CA ARG A 173 1.84 11.83 13.23
C ARG A 173 2.81 11.25 14.25
N SER A 174 2.60 10.02 14.69
CA SER A 174 3.36 9.37 15.77
C SER A 174 4.68 8.76 15.29
N SER A 175 4.72 8.26 14.05
CA SER A 175 5.81 7.46 13.51
C SER A 175 6.65 8.18 12.46
N GLY A 176 6.15 9.26 11.86
CA GLY A 176 6.82 9.93 10.74
C GLY A 176 6.68 9.19 9.41
N ILE A 177 5.97 8.07 9.38
CA ILE A 177 5.83 7.23 8.19
C ILE A 177 4.95 7.94 7.15
N LYS A 178 5.44 8.00 5.92
CA LYS A 178 4.67 8.46 4.76
C LYS A 178 3.58 7.44 4.43
N LEU A 179 2.32 7.88 4.48
CA LEU A 179 1.16 7.03 4.21
C LEU A 179 0.64 7.14 2.78
N SER A 180 0.62 8.36 2.21
CA SER A 180 0.05 8.58 0.88
C SER A 180 0.63 9.81 0.19
N GLU A 181 0.54 9.84 -1.14
CA GLU A 181 0.92 10.96 -2.01
C GLU A 181 -0.32 11.50 -2.73
N LEU A 182 -0.59 12.80 -2.56
CA LEU A 182 -1.68 13.55 -3.19
C LEU A 182 -1.17 14.14 -4.52
N LYS A 183 -1.36 13.42 -5.62
CA LYS A 183 -0.77 13.79 -6.92
C LYS A 183 -1.49 14.96 -7.59
N HIS A 184 -0.71 15.91 -8.06
CA HIS A 184 -1.11 17.04 -8.90
C HIS A 184 -0.20 17.14 -10.12
N ASP A 185 -0.60 17.94 -11.11
CA ASP A 185 0.18 18.15 -12.33
C ASP A 185 1.11 19.37 -12.23
N ALA A 186 1.03 20.11 -11.12
CA ALA A 186 1.90 21.24 -10.78
C ALA A 186 2.03 21.40 -9.26
N CYS A 187 2.73 22.47 -8.81
CA CYS A 187 2.99 22.77 -7.40
C CYS A 187 1.72 22.71 -6.55
N VAL A 188 1.79 22.07 -5.39
CA VAL A 188 0.69 22.04 -4.41
C VAL A 188 0.93 23.13 -3.38
N ASN A 189 0.10 24.18 -3.42
CA ASN A 189 0.30 25.39 -2.60
C ASN A 189 -0.17 25.21 -1.18
N SER A 190 -1.30 24.54 -0.96
CA SER A 190 -1.87 24.37 0.37
C SER A 190 -2.68 23.09 0.46
N VAL A 191 -2.75 22.57 1.67
CA VAL A 191 -3.51 21.40 2.04
C VAL A 191 -4.24 21.67 3.35
N ALA A 192 -5.45 21.14 3.50
CA ALA A 192 -6.20 21.27 4.74
C ALA A 192 -7.02 20.01 5.00
N PHE A 193 -6.94 19.49 6.23
CA PHE A 193 -7.85 18.46 6.71
C PHE A 193 -9.23 19.06 6.96
N TYR A 194 -10.26 18.26 6.72
CA TYR A 194 -11.60 18.66 7.10
C TYR A 194 -11.69 18.72 8.65
N PRO A 195 -12.19 19.82 9.25
CA PRO A 195 -12.06 20.04 10.70
C PRO A 195 -12.63 18.93 11.58
N ASN A 196 -13.73 18.32 11.14
CA ASN A 196 -14.47 17.30 11.90
C ASN A 196 -14.19 15.88 11.42
N ASP A 197 -13.24 15.69 10.50
CA ASP A 197 -13.09 14.44 9.77
C ASP A 197 -11.69 14.29 9.18
N GLU A 198 -10.81 13.63 9.92
CA GLU A 198 -9.41 13.47 9.51
C GLU A 198 -9.20 12.55 8.32
N GLU A 199 -10.24 11.82 7.90
CA GLU A 199 -10.24 10.99 6.70
C GLU A 199 -10.50 11.78 5.41
N ARG A 200 -10.64 13.10 5.50
CA ARG A 200 -10.80 13.97 4.34
C ARG A 200 -9.84 15.13 4.38
N CYS A 201 -9.25 15.43 3.23
CA CYS A 201 -8.49 16.65 3.06
C CYS A 201 -8.73 17.25 1.68
N ILE A 202 -8.40 18.53 1.55
CA ILE A 202 -8.38 19.24 0.28
C ILE A 202 -6.96 19.64 -0.03
N SER A 203 -6.62 19.68 -1.30
CA SER A 203 -5.40 20.29 -1.80
C SER A 203 -5.71 21.25 -2.94
N ILE A 204 -4.92 22.31 -3.02
CA ILE A 204 -5.01 23.30 -4.09
C ILE A 204 -3.66 23.37 -4.81
N SER A 205 -3.70 23.47 -6.14
CA SER A 205 -2.49 23.43 -6.96
C SER A 205 -2.52 24.45 -8.09
N ASP A 206 -1.33 24.81 -8.56
CA ASP A 206 -1.13 25.64 -9.75
C ASP A 206 -1.58 24.95 -11.05
N ASP A 207 -1.96 23.66 -11.00
CA ASP A 207 -2.57 22.95 -12.13
C ASP A 207 -4.00 23.44 -12.44
N GLY A 208 -4.48 24.44 -11.69
CA GLY A 208 -5.82 25.02 -11.83
C GLY A 208 -6.91 24.19 -11.15
N THR A 209 -6.54 23.18 -10.35
CA THR A 209 -7.49 22.28 -9.68
C THR A 209 -7.49 22.42 -8.17
N ILE A 210 -8.66 22.18 -7.60
CA ILE A 210 -8.85 21.89 -6.18
C ILE A 210 -9.29 20.44 -6.11
N LYS A 211 -8.48 19.58 -5.47
CA LYS A 211 -8.81 18.16 -5.30
C LYS A 211 -9.28 17.91 -3.88
N VAL A 212 -10.37 17.16 -3.76
CA VAL A 212 -10.86 16.62 -2.49
C VAL A 212 -10.41 15.18 -2.40
N TRP A 213 -9.74 14.84 -1.32
CA TRP A 213 -9.23 13.51 -1.06
C TRP A 213 -10.01 12.89 0.09
N GLU A 214 -10.39 11.63 -0.10
CA GLU A 214 -11.05 10.83 0.92
C GLU A 214 -10.20 9.58 1.19
N SER A 215 -10.11 9.20 2.46
CA SER A 215 -9.44 7.96 2.89
C SER A 215 -10.13 6.74 2.28
N LEU A 216 -9.34 5.74 1.89
CA LEU A 216 -9.85 4.44 1.46
C LEU A 216 -10.65 3.73 2.57
N ASN A 217 -10.38 4.02 3.84
CA ASN A 217 -11.18 3.50 4.96
C ASN A 217 -12.59 4.09 4.96
N ARG A 218 -12.74 5.34 4.55
CA ARG A 218 -14.04 5.97 4.37
C ARG A 218 -14.82 5.34 3.23
N TYR A 219 -14.14 5.01 2.14
CA TYR A 219 -14.79 4.29 1.04
C TYR A 219 -15.35 2.95 1.54
N LYS A 220 -14.66 2.23 2.43
CA LYS A 220 -15.22 1.03 3.08
C LYS A 220 -16.51 1.30 3.87
N THR A 221 -16.64 2.48 4.49
CA THR A 221 -17.79 2.89 5.32
C THR A 221 -18.92 3.56 4.51
N PHE A 222 -18.61 4.29 3.43
CA PHE A 222 -19.61 4.87 2.52
C PHE A 222 -20.16 3.86 1.52
N VAL A 223 -19.40 2.82 1.21
CA VAL A 223 -19.92 1.61 0.55
C VAL A 223 -21.03 0.96 1.41
N THR A 224 -21.04 1.17 2.72
CA THR A 224 -22.14 0.77 3.62
C THR A 224 -23.34 1.74 3.60
N ALA A 225 -23.23 2.95 3.03
CA ALA A 225 -24.22 4.02 3.18
C ALA A 225 -24.64 4.79 1.90
N SER A 226 -23.97 4.61 0.76
CA SER A 226 -24.31 5.28 -0.50
C SER A 226 -25.12 4.36 -1.41
N SER A 227 -26.35 4.81 -1.73
CA SER A 227 -27.31 4.16 -2.63
C SER A 227 -27.80 2.77 -2.19
N LYS A 228 -28.83 2.75 -1.33
CA LYS A 228 -29.85 1.69 -1.34
C LYS A 228 -30.60 1.69 -2.69
N THR A 229 -29.90 1.33 -3.76
CA THR A 229 -30.54 0.61 -4.85
C THR A 229 -30.72 -0.81 -4.34
N THR A 230 -31.94 -1.11 -3.90
CA THR A 230 -32.40 -2.42 -3.46
C THR A 230 -32.34 -3.43 -4.60
N ASN A 231 -31.14 -3.83 -5.00
CA ASN A 231 -30.88 -5.08 -5.71
C ASN A 231 -29.99 -5.91 -4.80
N SER A 232 -30.60 -6.40 -3.71
CA SER A 232 -30.01 -7.43 -2.86
C SER A 232 -29.71 -8.64 -3.75
N HIS A 233 -28.43 -8.92 -4.00
CA HIS A 233 -28.02 -10.15 -4.64
C HIS A 233 -27.97 -11.25 -3.59
N ASN A 234 -28.27 -12.47 -3.98
CA ASN A 234 -28.06 -13.62 -3.11
C ASN A 234 -26.69 -14.22 -3.46
N ALA A 235 -25.78 -14.22 -2.49
CA ALA A 235 -24.45 -14.78 -2.66
C ALA A 235 -24.14 -15.76 -1.54
N GLY A 236 -23.44 -16.83 -1.88
CA GLY A 236 -22.94 -17.82 -0.95
C GLY A 236 -21.47 -18.10 -1.23
N VAL A 237 -20.70 -18.31 -0.17
CA VAL A 237 -19.27 -18.61 -0.24
C VAL A 237 -19.01 -19.98 0.35
N GLY A 238 -18.04 -20.70 -0.23
CA GLY A 238 -17.71 -22.05 0.21
C GLY A 238 -16.29 -22.42 -0.17
N ILE A 239 -15.57 -23.03 0.77
CA ILE A 239 -14.22 -23.55 0.58
C ILE A 239 -14.22 -25.03 0.88
N ALA A 240 -13.46 -25.80 0.09
CA ALA A 240 -13.29 -27.24 0.30
C ALA A 240 -11.91 -27.69 -0.16
N ASP A 241 -11.41 -28.74 0.48
CA ASP A 241 -10.10 -29.32 0.20
C ASP A 241 -10.12 -30.11 -1.10
N ILE A 242 -9.12 -29.89 -1.95
CA ILE A 242 -8.90 -30.57 -3.24
C ILE A 242 -7.53 -31.26 -3.31
N THR A 243 -6.83 -31.35 -2.17
CA THR A 243 -5.46 -31.87 -2.10
C THR A 243 -5.40 -33.33 -2.57
N GLY A 244 -4.63 -33.58 -3.63
CA GLY A 244 -4.39 -34.92 -4.16
C GLY A 244 -3.34 -35.72 -3.35
N PRO A 245 -2.81 -36.82 -3.92
CA PRO A 245 -1.82 -37.65 -3.26
C PRO A 245 -0.52 -36.89 -2.96
N ALA A 246 -0.07 -36.95 -1.71
CA ALA A 246 1.07 -36.20 -1.20
C ALA A 246 2.43 -36.87 -1.43
N ALA A 247 2.47 -38.06 -2.01
CA ALA A 247 3.69 -38.81 -2.25
C ALA A 247 3.67 -39.49 -3.63
N GLU A 248 4.84 -39.56 -4.27
CA GLU A 248 5.14 -40.37 -5.46
C GLU A 248 4.37 -40.00 -6.74
N ILE A 249 3.73 -38.82 -6.77
CA ILE A 249 3.00 -38.33 -7.94
C ILE A 249 3.76 -37.18 -8.58
N GLY A 250 3.96 -37.22 -9.90
CA GLY A 250 4.53 -36.10 -10.66
C GLY A 250 3.75 -34.80 -10.44
N MET A 251 4.45 -33.69 -10.28
CA MET A 251 3.84 -32.37 -10.03
C MET A 251 3.45 -31.68 -11.34
N MET A 252 2.34 -30.93 -11.32
CA MET A 252 1.82 -30.23 -12.49
C MET A 252 2.40 -28.83 -12.60
N GLY A 253 2.96 -28.49 -13.76
CA GLY A 253 3.40 -27.12 -14.08
C GLY A 253 4.73 -27.11 -14.82
N TYR A 254 5.82 -27.49 -14.13
CA TYR A 254 7.18 -27.44 -14.68
C TYR A 254 7.53 -28.56 -15.67
N ALA A 255 6.67 -29.57 -15.81
CA ALA A 255 6.88 -30.74 -16.67
C ALA A 255 8.21 -31.48 -16.41
N ALA A 256 8.69 -31.47 -15.16
CA ALA A 256 9.91 -32.16 -14.75
C ALA A 256 9.57 -33.58 -14.24
N LEU A 257 10.13 -34.61 -14.88
CA LEU A 257 9.89 -36.02 -14.51
C LEU A 257 10.36 -36.36 -13.08
N GLU A 258 11.40 -35.68 -12.60
CA GLU A 258 11.97 -35.90 -11.27
C GLU A 258 11.22 -35.13 -10.17
N GLN A 259 10.32 -34.21 -10.55
CA GLN A 259 9.54 -33.44 -9.61
C GLN A 259 8.30 -34.23 -9.19
N ILE A 260 8.44 -34.99 -8.11
CA ILE A 260 7.38 -35.80 -7.51
C ILE A 260 6.98 -35.24 -6.14
N THR A 261 5.71 -35.40 -5.77
CA THR A 261 5.22 -35.06 -4.43
C THR A 261 5.91 -35.92 -3.37
N ASN A 262 6.31 -35.29 -2.26
CA ASN A 262 6.99 -35.92 -1.13
C ASN A 262 6.61 -35.24 0.21
N GLY A 263 5.37 -34.75 0.29
CA GLY A 263 4.85 -34.06 1.46
C GLY A 263 3.93 -32.90 1.10
N ILE A 264 3.50 -32.19 2.15
CA ILE A 264 2.58 -31.06 2.05
C ILE A 264 3.19 -29.89 2.82
N HIS A 265 3.37 -28.75 2.15
CA HIS A 265 3.66 -27.48 2.81
C HIS A 265 2.36 -26.82 3.26
N MET A 266 1.40 -26.69 2.35
CA MET A 266 0.04 -26.23 2.61
C MET A 266 -0.94 -27.02 1.74
N ARG A 267 -2.15 -27.28 2.28
CA ARG A 267 -3.22 -27.93 1.52
C ARG A 267 -3.66 -27.04 0.35
N GLN A 268 -4.25 -27.67 -0.67
CA GLN A 268 -4.88 -27.00 -1.80
C GLN A 268 -6.38 -26.91 -1.54
N PHE A 269 -6.94 -25.71 -1.61
CA PHE A 269 -8.39 -25.51 -1.49
C PHE A 269 -8.96 -25.08 -2.84
N SER A 270 -10.19 -25.51 -3.16
CA SER A 270 -10.82 -25.25 -4.47
C SER A 270 -10.79 -23.75 -4.81
N PRO A 271 -10.12 -23.29 -5.91
CA PRO A 271 -9.40 -24.05 -6.95
C PRO A 271 -7.86 -23.78 -7.05
N ASP A 272 -7.08 -24.11 -6.01
CA ASP A 272 -5.61 -24.10 -5.96
C ASP A 272 -4.99 -25.22 -6.79
N VAL A 273 -5.10 -25.13 -8.13
CA VAL A 273 -4.49 -26.06 -9.08
C VAL A 273 -3.66 -25.33 -10.13
N GLY A 274 -2.84 -26.08 -10.85
CA GLY A 274 -2.14 -25.57 -12.03
C GLY A 274 -3.11 -25.11 -13.12
N MET A 275 -4.03 -25.96 -13.58
CA MET A 275 -4.99 -25.57 -14.60
C MET A 275 -6.29 -26.37 -14.42
N MET A 276 -7.39 -25.86 -14.96
CA MET A 276 -8.67 -26.57 -14.95
C MET A 276 -8.90 -27.23 -16.32
N GLY A 277 -8.83 -28.55 -16.35
CA GLY A 277 -9.04 -29.34 -17.56
C GLY A 277 -10.52 -29.49 -17.93
N HIS A 278 -10.80 -29.70 -19.22
CA HIS A 278 -12.16 -29.95 -19.71
C HIS A 278 -12.82 -31.18 -19.04
N LEU A 279 -12.04 -32.23 -18.77
CA LEU A 279 -12.51 -33.44 -18.08
C LEU A 279 -13.08 -33.13 -16.70
N VAL A 280 -12.33 -32.37 -15.89
CA VAL A 280 -12.76 -31.90 -14.57
C VAL A 280 -14.02 -31.06 -14.68
N LYS A 281 -14.08 -30.08 -15.60
CA LYS A 281 -15.28 -29.25 -15.79
C LYS A 281 -16.50 -30.11 -16.13
N ARG A 282 -16.38 -31.02 -17.09
CA ARG A 282 -17.49 -31.89 -17.52
C ARG A 282 -18.03 -32.72 -16.36
N GLU A 283 -17.15 -33.33 -15.58
CA GLU A 283 -17.57 -34.19 -14.46
C GLU A 283 -18.16 -33.38 -13.29
N VAL A 284 -17.59 -32.21 -12.97
CA VAL A 284 -18.18 -31.31 -11.96
C VAL A 284 -19.59 -30.93 -12.35
N ILE A 285 -19.82 -30.53 -13.61
CA ILE A 285 -21.17 -30.20 -14.10
C ILE A 285 -22.09 -31.41 -14.04
N ASN A 286 -21.66 -32.59 -14.48
CA ASN A 286 -22.44 -33.82 -14.38
C ASN A 286 -22.87 -34.11 -12.93
N ARG A 287 -21.96 -33.98 -11.95
CA ARG A 287 -22.30 -34.20 -10.53
C ARG A 287 -23.26 -33.13 -9.99
N LEU A 288 -23.09 -31.87 -10.39
CA LEU A 288 -23.99 -30.79 -9.99
C LEU A 288 -25.37 -30.92 -10.65
N GLU A 289 -25.47 -31.33 -11.91
CA GLU A 289 -26.74 -31.58 -12.61
C GLU A 289 -27.51 -32.72 -11.94
N ASN A 290 -26.81 -33.79 -11.52
CA ASN A 290 -27.43 -34.89 -10.78
C ASN A 290 -27.98 -34.47 -9.40
N GLU A 291 -27.40 -33.46 -8.75
CA GLU A 291 -27.81 -33.01 -7.40
C GLU A 291 -28.78 -31.82 -7.44
N PHE A 292 -28.60 -30.88 -8.37
CA PHE A 292 -29.30 -29.59 -8.43
C PHE A 292 -30.14 -29.40 -9.71
N GLY A 293 -30.21 -30.40 -10.60
CA GLY A 293 -30.86 -30.28 -11.90
C GLY A 293 -30.20 -29.21 -12.77
N ASP A 294 -31.00 -28.43 -13.50
CA ASP A 294 -30.50 -27.45 -14.47
C ASP A 294 -29.99 -26.14 -13.84
N LEU A 295 -29.79 -26.10 -12.51
CA LEU A 295 -29.35 -24.88 -11.82
C LEU A 295 -27.89 -24.53 -12.12
N TYR A 296 -27.03 -25.53 -12.22
CA TYR A 296 -25.60 -25.38 -12.48
C TYR A 296 -25.23 -26.08 -13.79
N THR A 297 -24.95 -25.29 -14.82
CA THR A 297 -24.74 -25.76 -16.18
C THR A 297 -23.40 -25.27 -16.73
N GLN A 298 -23.07 -25.70 -17.94
CA GLN A 298 -21.86 -25.25 -18.65
C GLN A 298 -21.80 -23.73 -18.84
N THR A 299 -22.94 -23.03 -18.88
CA THR A 299 -23.02 -21.61 -19.20
C THR A 299 -22.89 -20.69 -18.00
N ASN A 300 -23.17 -21.16 -16.79
CA ASN A 300 -23.15 -20.34 -15.57
C ASN A 300 -22.14 -20.81 -14.50
N VAL A 301 -21.31 -21.82 -14.81
CA VAL A 301 -20.22 -22.27 -13.94
C VAL A 301 -18.87 -22.04 -14.61
N VAL A 302 -18.05 -21.23 -13.94
CA VAL A 302 -16.65 -20.97 -14.32
C VAL A 302 -15.73 -21.64 -13.30
N LEU A 303 -14.79 -22.45 -13.81
CA LEU A 303 -13.72 -23.04 -13.00
C LEU A 303 -12.40 -22.42 -13.45
N SER A 304 -11.67 -21.80 -12.52
CA SER A 304 -10.42 -21.10 -12.80
C SER A 304 -9.33 -21.60 -11.86
N GLY A 305 -8.24 -22.17 -12.38
CA GLY A 305 -7.09 -22.53 -11.55
C GLY A 305 -6.27 -21.31 -11.17
N THR A 306 -5.72 -21.27 -9.96
CA THR A 306 -4.78 -20.21 -9.53
C THR A 306 -3.49 -20.21 -10.36
N HIS A 307 -3.16 -21.36 -10.95
CA HIS A 307 -1.93 -21.65 -11.67
C HIS A 307 -0.74 -22.00 -10.79
N THR A 308 -0.96 -22.63 -9.62
CA THR A 308 0.14 -23.19 -8.82
C THR A 308 0.87 -24.31 -9.56
N HIS A 309 2.21 -24.24 -9.58
CA HIS A 309 3.09 -25.29 -10.10
C HIS A 309 3.47 -26.34 -9.03
N SER A 310 2.81 -26.30 -7.86
CA SER A 310 3.11 -27.14 -6.70
C SER A 310 1.95 -28.08 -6.31
N GLY A 311 1.19 -28.58 -7.28
CA GLY A 311 0.12 -29.57 -7.07
C GLY A 311 0.41 -30.91 -7.75
N PRO A 312 -0.18 -32.03 -7.28
CA PRO A 312 -0.09 -33.32 -7.97
C PRO A 312 -0.78 -33.25 -9.33
N ALA A 313 -0.23 -33.92 -10.34
CA ALA A 313 -0.74 -33.96 -11.71
C ALA A 313 -1.68 -35.16 -11.98
N GLY A 314 -1.94 -35.45 -13.26
CA GLY A 314 -2.65 -36.66 -13.72
C GLY A 314 -4.17 -36.53 -13.70
N TYR A 315 -4.71 -35.37 -14.07
CA TYR A 315 -6.15 -35.10 -14.05
C TYR A 315 -6.68 -34.55 -15.38
N PHE A 316 -5.91 -34.67 -16.46
CA PHE A 316 -6.33 -34.26 -17.80
C PHE A 316 -6.83 -35.46 -18.62
N GLN A 317 -7.54 -35.16 -19.72
CA GLN A 317 -7.92 -36.18 -20.70
C GLN A 317 -6.92 -36.31 -21.85
N TYR A 318 -6.09 -35.28 -22.06
CA TYR A 318 -5.17 -35.22 -23.18
C TYR A 318 -3.78 -35.63 -22.71
N LEU A 319 -3.23 -36.64 -23.38
CA LEU A 319 -1.93 -37.23 -23.05
C LEU A 319 -0.83 -36.18 -22.87
N LEU A 320 -0.79 -35.13 -23.71
CA LEU A 320 0.23 -34.09 -23.67
C LEU A 320 0.48 -33.54 -22.25
N PHE A 321 -0.58 -33.34 -21.47
CA PHE A 321 -0.48 -32.76 -20.12
C PHE A 321 -0.07 -33.78 -19.06
N ASP A 322 -0.23 -35.07 -19.33
CA ASP A 322 0.03 -36.15 -18.37
C ASP A 322 1.34 -36.91 -18.65
N ILE A 323 2.08 -36.58 -19.72
CA ILE A 323 3.37 -37.23 -20.04
C ILE A 323 4.35 -37.13 -18.86
N SER A 324 4.47 -35.95 -18.24
CA SER A 324 5.43 -35.73 -17.15
C SER A 324 5.05 -36.40 -15.83
N CYS A 325 3.80 -36.85 -15.68
CA CYS A 325 3.31 -37.58 -14.51
C CYS A 325 2.98 -39.04 -14.80
N LEU A 326 3.38 -39.53 -15.98
CA LEU A 326 3.26 -40.92 -16.43
C LEU A 326 1.80 -41.41 -16.58
N GLY A 327 0.88 -40.48 -16.82
CA GLY A 327 -0.51 -40.78 -17.17
C GLY A 327 -1.55 -40.26 -16.17
N PHE A 328 -2.76 -40.79 -16.30
CA PHE A 328 -3.91 -40.36 -15.53
C PHE A 328 -3.93 -40.97 -14.13
N ILE A 329 -4.18 -40.14 -13.12
CA ILE A 329 -4.16 -40.47 -11.70
C ILE A 329 -5.55 -40.23 -11.13
N GLN A 330 -6.34 -41.31 -11.07
CA GLN A 330 -7.73 -41.29 -10.60
C GLN A 330 -7.89 -40.63 -9.22
N GLN A 331 -6.93 -40.82 -8.31
CA GLN A 331 -6.98 -40.26 -6.96
C GLN A 331 -6.87 -38.73 -6.96
N THR A 332 -5.96 -38.17 -7.75
CA THR A 332 -5.84 -36.70 -7.92
C THR A 332 -7.10 -36.14 -8.55
N TYR A 333 -7.54 -36.77 -9.66
CA TYR A 333 -8.75 -36.35 -10.37
C TYR A 333 -9.99 -36.34 -9.46
N GLU A 334 -10.21 -37.43 -8.71
CA GLU A 334 -11.36 -37.57 -7.82
C GLU A 334 -11.31 -36.55 -6.67
N ALA A 335 -10.14 -36.32 -6.08
CA ALA A 335 -9.96 -35.32 -5.02
C ALA A 335 -10.34 -33.90 -5.52
N ILE A 336 -9.87 -33.53 -6.71
CA ILE A 336 -10.19 -32.24 -7.33
C ILE A 336 -11.69 -32.13 -7.62
N VAL A 337 -12.27 -33.10 -8.32
CA VAL A 337 -13.70 -33.07 -8.70
C VAL A 337 -14.59 -33.03 -7.45
N SER A 338 -14.37 -33.92 -6.49
CA SER A 338 -15.17 -33.98 -5.26
C SER A 338 -15.03 -32.72 -4.42
N GLY A 339 -13.81 -32.17 -4.29
CA GLY A 339 -13.59 -30.94 -3.54
C GLY A 339 -14.22 -29.72 -4.22
N VAL A 340 -14.17 -29.60 -5.55
CA VAL A 340 -14.84 -28.53 -6.30
C VAL A 340 -16.37 -28.61 -6.10
N VAL A 341 -16.97 -29.79 -6.27
CA VAL A 341 -18.41 -29.99 -6.04
C VAL A 341 -18.78 -29.66 -4.59
N GLU A 342 -17.96 -30.07 -3.62
CA GLU A 342 -18.20 -29.76 -2.21
C GLU A 342 -18.08 -28.25 -1.90
N SER A 343 -17.15 -27.52 -2.51
CA SER A 343 -17.08 -26.05 -2.35
C SER A 343 -18.34 -25.37 -2.88
N ILE A 344 -18.87 -25.82 -4.01
CA ILE A 344 -20.10 -25.29 -4.62
C ILE A 344 -21.31 -25.66 -3.75
N ARG A 345 -21.37 -26.89 -3.24
CA ARG A 345 -22.42 -27.33 -2.30
C ARG A 345 -22.43 -26.48 -1.02
N ARG A 346 -21.26 -26.18 -0.45
CA ARG A 346 -21.13 -25.31 0.73
C ARG A 346 -21.57 -23.89 0.43
N ALA A 347 -21.14 -23.33 -0.71
CA ALA A 347 -21.57 -22.01 -1.16
C ALA A 347 -23.09 -21.95 -1.36
N HIS A 348 -23.68 -22.94 -2.03
CA HIS A 348 -25.13 -23.04 -2.26
C HIS A 348 -25.92 -23.09 -0.95
N LYS A 349 -25.47 -23.88 0.03
CA LYS A 349 -26.13 -23.99 1.34
C LYS A 349 -26.02 -22.71 2.18
N ASN A 350 -25.03 -21.87 1.91
CA ASN A 350 -24.75 -20.65 2.66
C ASN A 350 -25.13 -19.38 1.89
N ILE A 351 -26.10 -19.48 0.97
CA ILE A 351 -26.62 -18.32 0.24
C ILE A 351 -27.33 -17.38 1.22
N LYS A 352 -26.91 -16.11 1.23
CA LYS A 352 -27.50 -15.04 2.03
C LYS A 352 -27.72 -13.77 1.18
N PRO A 353 -28.69 -12.92 1.54
CA PRO A 353 -28.78 -11.57 1.00
C PRO A 353 -27.45 -10.85 1.15
N SER A 354 -26.94 -10.29 0.06
CA SER A 354 -25.58 -9.80 -0.03
C SER A 354 -25.46 -8.60 -0.96
N ASN A 355 -24.59 -7.67 -0.58
CA ASN A 355 -24.11 -6.58 -1.41
C ASN A 355 -22.74 -6.94 -1.99
N ILE A 356 -22.56 -6.69 -3.28
CA ILE A 356 -21.32 -7.00 -4.00
C ILE A 356 -20.64 -5.69 -4.38
N TYR A 357 -19.39 -5.53 -3.99
CA TYR A 357 -18.61 -4.33 -4.27
C TYR A 357 -17.38 -4.67 -5.09
N TYR A 358 -17.01 -3.76 -5.99
CA TYR A 358 -15.84 -3.87 -6.83
C TYR A 358 -14.84 -2.76 -6.47
N THR A 359 -13.57 -3.14 -6.34
CA THR A 359 -12.48 -2.21 -6.08
C THR A 359 -11.29 -2.55 -6.97
N GLU A 360 -10.48 -1.55 -7.26
CA GLU A 360 -9.21 -1.71 -7.96
C GLU A 360 -8.09 -0.99 -7.22
N GLY A 361 -6.89 -1.50 -7.37
CA GLY A 361 -5.67 -0.87 -6.86
C GLY A 361 -4.47 -1.27 -7.71
N LYS A 362 -3.35 -0.56 -7.52
CA LYS A 362 -2.08 -0.91 -8.16
C LYS A 362 -1.16 -1.61 -7.17
N LEU A 363 -0.55 -2.71 -7.59
CA LEU A 363 0.42 -3.49 -6.81
C LEU A 363 1.76 -3.54 -7.56
N TYR A 364 2.71 -2.74 -7.07
CA TYR A 364 4.09 -2.71 -7.55
C TYR A 364 4.94 -3.77 -6.83
N ASP A 365 6.17 -3.99 -7.31
CA ASP A 365 7.17 -4.87 -6.68
C ASP A 365 6.68 -6.29 -6.36
N SER A 366 5.82 -6.83 -7.23
CA SER A 366 5.19 -8.15 -7.06
C SER A 366 5.32 -9.03 -8.31
N ASN A 367 5.69 -8.45 -9.45
CA ASN A 367 5.88 -9.15 -10.69
C ASN A 367 6.89 -8.45 -11.65
N ILE A 368 7.50 -9.25 -12.54
CA ILE A 368 8.32 -8.81 -13.67
C ILE A 368 7.93 -9.55 -14.95
N ASN A 369 8.18 -8.95 -16.12
CA ASN A 369 7.98 -9.64 -17.39
C ASN A 369 9.15 -10.60 -17.67
N ARG A 370 8.84 -11.88 -17.95
CA ARG A 370 9.83 -12.93 -18.23
C ARG A 370 10.16 -13.10 -19.71
N SER A 371 9.51 -12.34 -20.59
CA SER A 371 9.73 -12.31 -22.05
C SER A 371 9.67 -10.87 -22.59
N PRO A 372 10.47 -9.93 -22.04
CA PRO A 372 10.36 -8.51 -22.36
C PRO A 372 10.63 -8.21 -23.84
N THR A 373 11.51 -8.96 -24.51
CA THR A 373 11.79 -8.80 -25.95
C THR A 373 10.57 -9.10 -26.82
N SER A 374 9.68 -9.99 -26.37
CA SER A 374 8.44 -10.29 -27.07
C SER A 374 7.40 -9.19 -26.84
N TYR A 375 7.34 -8.63 -25.64
CA TYR A 375 6.52 -7.46 -25.35
C TYR A 375 6.95 -6.24 -26.20
N GLU A 376 8.26 -6.03 -26.37
CA GLU A 376 8.77 -4.92 -27.18
C GLU A 376 8.40 -5.01 -28.66
N ALA A 377 8.04 -6.20 -29.15
CA ALA A 377 7.57 -6.40 -30.52
C ALA A 377 6.12 -5.93 -30.75
N ASN A 378 5.38 -5.58 -29.70
CA ASN A 378 4.05 -4.98 -29.81
C ASN A 378 4.12 -3.57 -30.42
N PRO A 379 3.08 -3.12 -31.15
CA PRO A 379 3.02 -1.77 -31.71
C PRO A 379 3.32 -0.67 -30.67
N GLU A 380 4.15 0.31 -31.04
CA GLU A 380 4.52 1.40 -30.14
C GLU A 380 3.31 2.20 -29.63
N GLU A 381 2.31 2.42 -30.49
CA GLU A 381 1.07 3.11 -30.12
C GLU A 381 0.31 2.38 -29.01
N GLU A 382 0.30 1.04 -29.02
CA GLU A 382 -0.32 0.22 -27.99
C GLU A 382 0.49 0.26 -26.70
N LYS A 383 1.82 0.10 -26.77
CA LYS A 383 2.69 0.14 -25.57
C LYS A 383 2.58 1.45 -24.81
N LEU A 384 2.33 2.58 -25.49
CA LEU A 384 2.13 3.89 -24.88
C LEU A 384 0.84 4.00 -24.04
N GLU A 385 -0.15 3.12 -24.25
CA GLU A 385 -1.37 3.07 -23.41
C GLU A 385 -1.10 2.47 -22.02
N TYR A 386 0.03 1.76 -21.83
CA TYR A 386 0.39 1.08 -20.59
C TYR A 386 1.45 1.86 -19.79
N GLU A 387 0.98 2.81 -18.98
CA GLU A 387 1.86 3.69 -18.15
C GLU A 387 2.76 2.93 -17.16
N ASP A 388 2.32 1.77 -16.67
CA ASP A 388 3.03 0.98 -15.66
C ASP A 388 4.03 -0.03 -16.27
N GLY A 389 4.25 0.02 -17.59
CA GLY A 389 5.23 -0.80 -18.31
C GLY A 389 4.70 -2.15 -18.77
N ASN A 390 5.59 -3.14 -18.90
CA ASN A 390 5.34 -4.42 -19.57
C ASN A 390 4.67 -5.50 -18.71
N THR A 391 3.99 -5.10 -17.63
CA THR A 391 3.24 -6.02 -16.75
C THR A 391 2.06 -5.28 -16.14
N ASP A 392 0.91 -5.94 -16.07
CA ASP A 392 -0.25 -5.37 -15.40
C ASP A 392 -0.03 -5.23 -13.89
N LYS A 393 -0.13 -4.00 -13.41
CA LYS A 393 -0.05 -3.67 -11.97
C LYS A 393 -1.42 -3.55 -11.32
N ILE A 394 -2.49 -3.48 -12.10
CA ILE A 394 -3.85 -3.39 -11.57
C ILE A 394 -4.25 -4.74 -10.99
N PHE A 395 -4.65 -4.74 -9.72
CA PHE A 395 -5.46 -5.81 -9.17
C PHE A 395 -6.90 -5.33 -9.05
N SER A 396 -7.84 -6.21 -9.34
CA SER A 396 -9.26 -5.98 -9.10
C SER A 396 -9.75 -6.91 -7.99
N GLN A 397 -10.63 -6.43 -7.12
CA GLN A 397 -11.17 -7.20 -6.00
C GLN A 397 -12.68 -7.04 -5.89
N LEU A 398 -13.38 -8.17 -5.84
CA LEU A 398 -14.79 -8.24 -5.55
C LEU A 398 -14.99 -8.61 -4.09
N HIS A 399 -15.78 -7.83 -3.37
CA HIS A 399 -16.14 -8.04 -1.97
C HIS A 399 -17.57 -8.49 -1.88
N ILE A 400 -17.82 -9.55 -1.11
CA ILE A 400 -19.16 -10.07 -0.83
C ILE A 400 -19.50 -9.75 0.62
N ILE A 401 -20.37 -8.76 0.81
CA ILE A 401 -20.88 -8.38 2.13
C ILE A 401 -22.24 -9.03 2.32
N SER A 402 -22.31 -10.01 3.22
CA SER A 402 -23.55 -10.75 3.48
C SER A 402 -24.26 -10.23 4.72
N THR A 403 -25.58 -10.05 4.61
CA THR A 403 -26.46 -9.75 5.74
C THR A 403 -26.76 -11.03 6.50
N GLN A 404 -26.35 -11.08 7.77
CA GLN A 404 -26.61 -12.21 8.66
C GLN A 404 -28.06 -12.19 9.17
N ASP A 405 -28.51 -13.29 9.79
CA ASP A 405 -29.88 -13.43 10.31
C ASP A 405 -30.22 -12.40 11.41
N ASN A 406 -29.21 -11.90 12.13
CA ASN A 406 -29.34 -10.84 13.13
C ASN A 406 -29.40 -9.41 12.52
N GLY A 407 -29.34 -9.29 11.19
CA GLY A 407 -29.30 -8.02 10.46
C GLY A 407 -27.91 -7.39 10.33
N GLU A 408 -26.86 -7.99 10.89
CA GLU A 408 -25.48 -7.51 10.80
C GLU A 408 -24.88 -7.76 9.42
N GLU A 409 -24.14 -6.80 8.89
CA GLU A 409 -23.38 -6.98 7.65
C GLU A 409 -21.97 -7.50 7.95
N LYS A 410 -21.61 -8.63 7.34
CA LYS A 410 -20.30 -9.26 7.51
C LYS A 410 -19.67 -9.51 6.14
N LEU A 411 -18.38 -9.19 6.02
CA LEU A 411 -17.57 -9.59 4.88
C LEU A 411 -17.48 -11.13 4.84
N ALA A 412 -18.20 -11.73 3.89
CA ALA A 412 -18.27 -13.19 3.71
C ALA A 412 -17.18 -13.70 2.78
N GLY A 413 -16.79 -12.93 1.77
CA GLY A 413 -15.69 -13.36 0.93
C GLY A 413 -15.12 -12.29 0.04
N VAL A 414 -13.95 -12.60 -0.51
CA VAL A 414 -13.27 -11.79 -1.51
C VAL A 414 -12.81 -12.65 -2.67
N LEU A 415 -12.91 -12.09 -3.87
CA LEU A 415 -12.32 -12.65 -5.08
C LEU A 415 -11.39 -11.59 -5.69
N ASN A 416 -10.09 -11.87 -5.70
CA ASN A 416 -9.05 -10.97 -6.16
C ASN A 416 -8.44 -11.47 -7.47
N TRP A 417 -8.26 -10.59 -8.44
CA TRP A 417 -7.62 -10.85 -9.72
C TRP A 417 -6.35 -10.04 -9.82
N PHE A 418 -5.23 -10.71 -10.11
CA PHE A 418 -3.94 -10.05 -10.29
C PHE A 418 -3.01 -10.90 -11.17
N ALA A 419 -2.29 -10.26 -12.10
CA ALA A 419 -1.40 -10.93 -13.03
C ALA A 419 -0.07 -11.30 -12.37
N VAL A 420 0.08 -12.54 -11.93
CA VAL A 420 1.38 -13.11 -11.51
C VAL A 420 1.32 -14.63 -11.57
N HIS A 421 2.38 -15.28 -12.07
CA HIS A 421 2.53 -16.74 -11.97
C HIS A 421 2.74 -17.18 -10.51
N PRO A 422 2.02 -18.20 -10.04
CA PRO A 422 2.35 -18.90 -8.80
C PRO A 422 3.47 -19.94 -9.02
N THR A 423 4.67 -19.40 -9.24
CA THR A 423 5.93 -20.13 -9.45
C THR A 423 7.03 -19.61 -8.51
N SER A 424 6.66 -19.18 -7.31
CA SER A 424 7.62 -18.79 -6.27
C SER A 424 8.30 -20.03 -5.67
N MET A 425 7.61 -21.17 -5.64
CA MET A 425 8.18 -22.48 -5.33
C MET A 425 8.83 -23.07 -6.59
N PRO A 426 10.16 -23.27 -6.63
CA PRO A 426 10.86 -23.75 -7.83
C PRO A 426 10.56 -25.21 -8.16
N ASN A 427 11.03 -25.70 -9.31
CA ASN A 427 10.87 -27.10 -9.71
C ASN A 427 11.66 -28.10 -8.83
N SER A 428 12.57 -27.62 -7.98
CA SER A 428 13.25 -28.39 -6.93
C SER A 428 12.32 -28.69 -5.74
N ASN A 429 11.19 -27.98 -5.61
CA ASN A 429 10.20 -28.23 -4.58
C ASN A 429 9.44 -29.55 -4.82
N GLN A 430 9.32 -30.34 -3.75
CA GLN A 430 8.55 -31.59 -3.72
C GLN A 430 7.37 -31.55 -2.74
N LEU A 431 7.06 -30.38 -2.15
CA LEU A 431 5.96 -30.22 -1.20
C LEU A 431 4.73 -29.62 -1.89
N ILE A 432 3.55 -30.20 -1.67
CA ILE A 432 2.30 -29.63 -2.18
C ILE A 432 2.07 -28.23 -1.58
N SER A 433 1.71 -27.27 -2.43
CA SER A 433 1.48 -25.88 -2.03
C SER A 433 0.56 -25.12 -3.00
N GLY A 434 -0.22 -24.18 -2.46
CA GLY A 434 -0.93 -23.15 -3.23
C GLY A 434 -0.04 -22.01 -3.74
N ASP A 435 1.28 -22.06 -3.49
CA ASP A 435 2.28 -21.07 -3.89
C ASP A 435 1.93 -19.64 -3.40
N ASN A 436 2.34 -18.59 -4.09
CA ASN A 436 2.18 -17.20 -3.65
C ASN A 436 0.69 -16.78 -3.55
N LYS A 437 -0.17 -17.17 -4.50
CA LYS A 437 -1.61 -16.88 -4.46
C LYS A 437 -2.33 -17.64 -3.35
N GLY A 438 -2.03 -18.92 -3.16
CA GLY A 438 -2.58 -19.70 -2.05
C GLY A 438 -2.12 -19.19 -0.69
N TYR A 439 -0.86 -18.71 -0.59
CA TYR A 439 -0.37 -18.04 0.62
C TYR A 439 -1.10 -16.73 0.90
N ALA A 440 -1.39 -15.93 -0.13
CA ALA A 440 -2.20 -14.71 0.00
C ALA A 440 -3.63 -15.01 0.49
N SER A 441 -4.29 -16.03 -0.08
CA SER A 441 -5.59 -16.53 0.39
C SER A 441 -5.52 -16.91 1.87
N TYR A 442 -4.55 -17.74 2.25
CA TYR A 442 -4.36 -18.21 3.62
C TYR A 442 -4.16 -17.06 4.61
N LEU A 443 -3.30 -16.08 4.30
CA LEU A 443 -3.07 -14.94 5.18
C LEU A 443 -4.33 -14.09 5.37
N PHE A 444 -5.11 -13.89 4.31
CA PHE A 444 -6.36 -13.12 4.40
C PHE A 444 -7.40 -13.87 5.23
N GLU A 445 -7.61 -15.16 4.94
CA GLU A 445 -8.54 -16.00 5.70
C GLU A 445 -8.17 -16.06 7.17
N LYS A 446 -6.90 -16.28 7.49
CA LYS A 446 -6.41 -16.30 8.87
C LYS A 446 -6.65 -14.98 9.59
N LYS A 447 -6.46 -13.85 8.90
CA LYS A 447 -6.66 -12.52 9.48
C LYS A 447 -8.13 -12.24 9.83
N ILE A 448 -9.07 -12.67 8.99
CA ILE A 448 -10.51 -12.38 9.16
C ILE A 448 -11.22 -13.45 10.01
N ASN A 449 -10.93 -14.73 9.78
CA ASN A 449 -11.52 -15.82 10.57
C ASN A 449 -10.91 -15.93 11.97
N GLY A 450 -9.70 -15.40 12.17
CA GLY A 450 -8.97 -15.41 13.44
C GLY A 450 -7.88 -16.49 13.48
N GLU A 451 -6.82 -16.23 14.25
CA GLU A 451 -5.60 -17.06 14.25
C GLU A 451 -5.79 -18.49 14.76
N SER A 452 -6.84 -18.73 15.56
CA SER A 452 -7.17 -20.04 16.12
C SER A 452 -7.94 -20.94 15.14
N ILE A 453 -8.47 -20.38 14.04
CA ILE A 453 -9.22 -21.12 13.04
C ILE A 453 -8.24 -21.80 12.08
N MET A 454 -8.40 -23.11 11.91
CA MET A 454 -7.56 -23.89 11.00
C MET A 454 -7.80 -23.49 9.54
N PRO A 455 -6.79 -23.59 8.66
CA PRO A 455 -6.96 -23.35 7.22
C PRO A 455 -8.09 -24.18 6.62
N GLY A 456 -8.90 -23.58 5.74
CA GLY A 456 -10.09 -24.23 5.16
C GLY A 456 -11.26 -24.39 6.13
N LYS A 457 -11.20 -23.73 7.29
CA LYS A 457 -12.32 -23.56 8.23
C LYS A 457 -12.60 -22.06 8.40
N GLY A 458 -13.80 -21.75 8.87
CA GLY A 458 -14.28 -20.39 9.04
C GLY A 458 -15.37 -20.02 8.04
N ASP A 459 -16.01 -18.87 8.27
CA ASP A 459 -17.12 -18.38 7.45
C ASP A 459 -16.62 -17.52 6.28
N PHE A 460 -15.45 -16.88 6.44
CA PHE A 460 -14.87 -16.02 5.42
C PHE A 460 -13.98 -16.81 4.47
N VAL A 461 -14.14 -16.57 3.17
CA VAL A 461 -13.37 -17.22 2.09
C VAL A 461 -12.66 -16.17 1.25
N ALA A 462 -11.36 -16.34 1.02
CA ALA A 462 -10.59 -15.47 0.14
C ALA A 462 -10.00 -16.26 -1.03
N ALA A 463 -10.30 -15.83 -2.26
CA ALA A 463 -9.78 -16.45 -3.47
C ALA A 463 -8.93 -15.45 -4.27
N PHE A 464 -7.72 -15.86 -4.64
CA PHE A 464 -6.83 -15.09 -5.52
C PHE A 464 -6.76 -15.77 -6.89
N ALA A 465 -7.56 -15.28 -7.82
CA ALA A 465 -7.68 -15.78 -9.18
C ALA A 465 -6.52 -15.30 -10.08
N SER A 466 -6.39 -16.03 -11.19
CA SER A 466 -5.51 -15.73 -12.31
C SER A 466 -6.15 -14.73 -13.28
N THR A 467 -5.31 -13.98 -13.98
CA THR A 467 -5.68 -13.12 -15.11
C THR A 467 -4.76 -13.46 -16.29
N ASN A 468 -4.30 -12.47 -17.04
CA ASN A 468 -3.30 -12.51 -18.09
C ASN A 468 -1.85 -12.59 -17.55
N HIS A 469 -1.53 -13.62 -16.77
CA HIS A 469 -0.18 -13.77 -16.22
C HIS A 469 0.84 -14.47 -17.14
N GLY A 470 0.55 -14.67 -18.43
CA GLY A 470 1.30 -15.55 -19.34
C GLY A 470 2.81 -15.32 -19.41
N ASP A 471 3.25 -14.07 -19.38
CA ASP A 471 4.64 -13.62 -19.40
C ASP A 471 5.04 -12.94 -18.08
N VAL A 472 4.29 -13.18 -17.00
CA VAL A 472 4.46 -12.46 -15.73
C VAL A 472 4.98 -13.38 -14.63
N SER A 473 6.18 -13.10 -14.14
CA SER A 473 6.91 -13.90 -13.14
C SER A 473 6.94 -13.23 -11.75
N PRO A 474 6.85 -13.99 -10.65
CA PRO A 474 7.03 -13.48 -9.28
C PRO A 474 8.51 -13.32 -8.89
N ASN A 475 9.45 -13.76 -9.73
CA ASN A 475 10.87 -13.87 -9.39
C ASN A 475 11.62 -12.57 -9.70
N LEU A 476 11.51 -11.61 -8.78
CA LEU A 476 11.89 -10.20 -8.97
C LEU A 476 13.40 -9.95 -9.15
N ASP A 477 14.27 -10.87 -8.73
CA ASP A 477 15.72 -10.68 -8.87
C ASP A 477 16.20 -10.81 -10.33
N GLY A 478 15.30 -11.22 -11.22
CA GLY A 478 15.53 -11.38 -12.65
C GLY A 478 16.39 -12.59 -12.99
N PRO A 479 16.48 -12.91 -14.30
CA PRO A 479 17.20 -14.09 -14.79
C PRO A 479 18.71 -13.93 -14.69
N LYS A 480 19.37 -14.88 -14.01
CA LYS A 480 20.83 -14.93 -13.85
C LYS A 480 21.37 -16.33 -14.15
N CYS A 481 22.63 -16.36 -14.54
CA CYS A 481 23.39 -17.59 -14.75
C CYS A 481 23.76 -18.19 -13.40
N ILE A 482 23.31 -19.42 -13.12
CA ILE A 482 23.54 -20.09 -11.84
C ILE A 482 25.02 -20.40 -11.57
N ASP A 483 25.82 -20.52 -12.62
CA ASP A 483 27.24 -20.84 -12.58
C ASP A 483 28.14 -19.60 -12.38
N THR A 484 27.81 -18.48 -13.03
CA THR A 484 28.63 -17.26 -13.00
C THR A 484 28.03 -16.13 -12.16
N GLY A 485 26.73 -16.14 -11.89
CA GLY A 485 25.97 -15.05 -11.28
C GLY A 485 25.68 -13.87 -12.22
N GLU A 486 26.13 -13.94 -13.48
CA GLU A 486 25.92 -12.88 -14.48
C GLU A 486 24.48 -12.87 -15.00
N LYS A 487 24.07 -11.76 -15.64
CA LYS A 487 22.77 -11.68 -16.30
C LYS A 487 22.72 -12.63 -17.50
N CYS A 488 21.58 -13.30 -17.70
CA CYS A 488 21.39 -14.12 -18.89
C CYS A 488 21.34 -13.29 -20.18
N ASP A 489 21.58 -13.95 -21.32
CA ASP A 489 21.23 -13.41 -22.62
C ASP A 489 19.73 -13.12 -22.70
N LEU A 490 19.38 -11.88 -23.04
CA LEU A 490 18.00 -11.40 -22.99
C LEU A 490 17.10 -12.02 -24.07
N TYR A 491 17.67 -12.34 -25.25
CA TYR A 491 16.89 -12.80 -26.39
C TYR A 491 16.57 -14.29 -26.33
N HIS A 492 17.53 -15.11 -25.88
CA HIS A 492 17.41 -16.57 -25.86
C HIS A 492 17.21 -17.14 -24.45
N SER A 493 17.33 -16.31 -23.40
CA SER A 493 17.32 -16.77 -22.00
C SER A 493 18.38 -17.85 -21.76
N THR A 494 19.62 -17.58 -22.21
CA THR A 494 20.73 -18.54 -22.13
C THR A 494 21.93 -17.99 -21.37
N CYS A 495 22.73 -18.91 -20.84
CA CYS A 495 24.05 -18.67 -20.28
C CYS A 495 25.05 -19.47 -21.08
N ASN A 496 25.90 -18.80 -21.87
CA ASN A 496 26.82 -19.45 -22.81
C ASN A 496 26.10 -20.46 -23.74
N GLY A 497 24.92 -20.10 -24.24
CA GLY A 497 24.09 -20.94 -25.12
C GLY A 497 23.31 -22.06 -24.41
N ARG A 498 23.34 -22.12 -23.08
CA ARG A 498 22.60 -23.11 -22.28
C ARG A 498 21.41 -22.47 -21.57
N VAL A 499 20.21 -22.97 -21.85
CA VAL A 499 18.97 -22.52 -21.19
C VAL A 499 18.86 -22.99 -19.75
N GLN A 500 19.40 -24.17 -19.41
CA GLN A 500 19.25 -24.75 -18.06
C GLN A 500 19.93 -23.92 -16.96
N ASN A 501 20.94 -23.14 -17.34
CA ASN A 501 21.71 -22.33 -16.40
C ASN A 501 21.10 -20.95 -16.16
N CYS A 502 20.11 -20.53 -16.96
CA CYS A 502 19.47 -19.23 -16.80
C CYS A 502 18.22 -19.35 -15.93
N ILE A 503 18.29 -18.87 -14.67
CA ILE A 503 17.19 -18.99 -13.70
C ILE A 503 16.91 -17.63 -13.07
N ALA A 504 15.63 -17.28 -12.94
CA ALA A 504 15.20 -16.12 -12.18
C ALA A 504 14.84 -16.52 -10.74
N SER A 505 15.36 -15.79 -9.75
CA SER A 505 15.11 -16.04 -8.32
C SER A 505 14.10 -15.05 -7.73
N GLY A 506 13.35 -15.52 -6.74
CA GLY A 506 12.51 -14.65 -5.90
C GLY A 506 13.31 -13.91 -4.84
N PRO A 507 12.75 -12.83 -4.25
CA PRO A 507 13.43 -11.93 -3.31
C PRO A 507 13.76 -12.56 -1.94
N GLY A 508 13.36 -13.80 -1.70
CA GLY A 508 13.61 -14.52 -0.45
C GLY A 508 15.00 -15.16 -0.40
N LYS A 509 15.51 -15.44 0.82
CA LYS A 509 16.85 -16.02 1.05
C LYS A 509 17.02 -17.48 0.58
N LYS A 510 15.94 -18.16 0.19
CA LYS A 510 15.92 -19.57 -0.27
C LYS A 510 15.08 -19.64 -1.54
N SER A 511 15.70 -19.41 -2.68
CA SER A 511 15.05 -19.38 -4.00
C SER A 511 15.67 -20.36 -5.00
N ILE A 512 16.50 -21.30 -4.53
CA ILE A 512 17.15 -22.36 -5.32
C ILE A 512 16.99 -23.70 -4.59
#